data_AF-A0A088S6W0-F1
#
_entry.id   AF-A0A088S6W0-F1
#
_cell.length_a   1.000
_cell.length_b   1.000
_cell.length_c   1.000
_cell.angle_alpha   90.00
_cell.angle_beta   90.00
_cell.angle_gamma   90.00
#
_symmetry.space_group_name_H-M   'P 1'
#
loop_
_entity.id
_entity.type
_entity.pdbx_description
1 polymer ?
#
loop_
_entity_poly.entity_id
_entity_poly.type
_entity_poly.pdbx_seq_one_letter_code
_entity_poly.pdbx_strand_id
1 'polypeptide(L)' 'MPQLVPFYFLNQVSFAFLLLMVLLYVASKYILPNFMLVQSARMFLASK' A
#
# COMPACT_ATOMS: atom_id res chain seq x y z
N MET A 1 23.37 -0.79 -17.57
CA MET A 1 23.73 0.61 -17.26
C MET A 1 24.65 0.61 -16.04
N PRO A 2 25.69 1.47 -15.97
CA PRO A 2 26.73 1.44 -14.92
C PRO A 2 26.26 1.81 -13.49
N GLN A 3 24.97 2.03 -13.25
CA GLN A 3 24.38 2.35 -11.94
C GLN A 3 23.82 1.10 -11.20
N LEU A 4 23.54 0.01 -11.93
CA LEU A 4 23.04 -1.28 -11.38
C LEU A 4 24.19 -2.19 -10.92
N VAL A 5 25.30 -1.59 -10.46
CA VAL A 5 26.47 -2.33 -9.98
C VAL A 5 26.13 -2.94 -8.62
N PRO A 6 26.46 -4.22 -8.36
CA PRO A 6 25.83 -5.02 -7.29
C PRO A 6 26.10 -4.57 -5.86
N PHE A 7 26.92 -3.54 -5.65
CA PHE A 7 27.31 -3.06 -4.31
C PHE A 7 26.12 -2.68 -3.43
N TYR A 8 25.04 -2.12 -3.99
CA TYR A 8 23.85 -1.71 -3.24
C TYR A 8 22.64 -2.62 -3.46
N PHE A 9 22.79 -3.74 -4.15
CA PHE A 9 21.65 -4.58 -4.55
C PHE A 9 20.90 -5.12 -3.33
N LEU A 10 21.63 -5.61 -2.32
CA LEU A 10 21.02 -6.11 -1.09
C LEU A 10 20.26 -5.00 -0.35
N ASN A 11 20.83 -3.80 -0.27
CA ASN A 11 20.19 -2.66 0.37
C ASN A 11 18.88 -2.28 -0.33
N GLN A 12 18.91 -2.14 -1.66
CA GLN A 12 17.73 -1.81 -2.47
C GLN A 12 16.63 -2.86 -2.30
N VAL A 13 16.98 -4.15 -2.37
CA VAL A 13 16.03 -5.25 -2.21
C VAL A 13 15.44 -5.29 -0.79
N SER A 14 16.26 -5.18 0.25
CA SER A 14 15.80 -5.16 1.64
C SER A 14 14.82 -4.00 1.91
N PHE A 15 15.15 -2.78 1.46
CA PHE A 15 14.26 -1.64 1.61
C PHE A 15 13.00 -1.74 0.76
N ALA A 16 13.08 -2.30 -0.45
CA ALA A 16 11.91 -2.53 -1.30
C ALA A 16 10.90 -3.48 -0.62
N PHE A 17 11.38 -4.59 -0.04
CA PHE A 17 10.50 -5.52 0.68
C PHE A 17 9.93 -4.93 1.97
N LEU A 18 10.73 -4.17 2.72
CA LEU A 18 10.24 -3.47 3.91
C LEU A 18 9.15 -2.45 3.54
N LEU A 19 9.39 -1.64 2.51
CA LEU A 19 8.42 -0.67 2.01
C LEU A 19 7.15 -1.35 1.51
N LEU A 20 7.27 -2.49 0.81
CA LEU A 20 6.13 -3.26 0.35
C LEU A 20 5.28 -3.79 1.52
N MET A 21 5.92 -4.28 2.59
CA MET A 21 5.22 -4.69 3.82
C MET A 21 4.48 -3.53 4.49
N VAL A 22 5.12 -2.36 4.58
CA VAL A 22 4.49 -1.15 5.13
C VAL A 22 3.31 -0.72 4.27
N LEU A 23 3.46 -0.69 2.95
CA LEU A 23 2.38 -0.36 2.03
C LEU A 23 1.20 -1.33 2.15
N LEU A 24 1.46 -2.64 2.24
CA LEU A 24 0.39 -3.64 2.41
C LEU A 24 -0.35 -3.42 3.72
N TYR A 25 0.36 -3.21 4.84
CA TYR A 25 -0.27 -2.95 6.14
C TYR A 25 -1.10 -1.67 6.12
N VAL A 26 -0.55 -0.58 5.57
CA VAL A 26 -1.25 0.71 5.51
C VAL A 26 -2.45 0.64 4.58
N ALA A 27 -2.29 0.03 3.41
CA ALA A 27 -3.37 -0.15 2.44
C ALA A 27 -4.52 -0.98 3.04
N SER A 28 -4.20 -2.11 3.66
CA SER A 28 -5.19 -3.02 4.23
C SER A 28 -5.94 -2.42 5.42
N LYS A 29 -5.23 -1.77 6.34
CA LYS A 29 -5.82 -1.35 7.63
C LYS A 29 -6.43 0.05 7.60
N TYR A 30 -5.90 0.97 6.80
CA TYR A 30 -6.32 2.37 6.85
C TYR A 30 -6.96 2.84 5.55
N ILE A 31 -6.36 2.53 4.40
CA ILE A 31 -6.82 3.08 3.12
C ILE A 31 -8.10 2.36 2.67
N LEU A 32 -8.07 1.03 2.58
CA LEU A 32 -9.17 0.24 2.05
C LEU A 32 -10.46 0.34 2.87
N PRO A 33 -10.42 0.29 4.22
CA PRO A 33 -11.62 0.38 5.03
C PRO A 33 -12.29 1.75 4.93
N ASN A 34 -11.51 2.82 4.81
CA ASN A 34 -12.05 4.17 4.70
C ASN A 34 -12.84 4.35 3.39
N PHE A 35 -12.33 3.83 2.27
CA PHE A 35 -13.08 3.82 1.01
C PHE A 35 -14.37 3.00 1.10
N MET A 36 -14.32 1.83 1.73
CA MET A 36 -15.51 1.00 1.94
C MET A 36 -16.56 1.67 2.82
N LEU A 37 -16.15 2.38 3.88
CA LEU A 37 -17.06 3.11 4.77
C LEU A 37 -17.82 4.23 4.05
N VAL A 38 -17.12 5.02 3.25
CA VAL A 38 -17.75 6.10 2.48
C VAL A 38 -18.71 5.53 1.44
N GLN A 39 -18.32 4.44 0.75
CA GLN A 39 -19.16 3.82 -0.26
C GLN A 39 -20.40 3.17 0.34
N SER A 40 -20.27 2.48 1.48
CA SER A 40 -21.40 1.86 2.17
C SER A 40 -22.36 2.90 2.75
N ALA A 41 -21.85 4.01 3.31
CA ALA A 41 -22.68 5.12 3.78
C ALA A 41 -23.50 5.74 2.65
N ARG A 42 -22.90 5.94 1.47
CA ARG A 42 -23.62 6.44 0.28
C ARG A 42 -24.69 5.46 -0.19
N MET A 43 -24.38 4.16 -0.23
CA MET A 43 -25.34 3.13 -0.62
C MET A 43 -26.51 3.06 0.36
N PHE A 44 -26.25 3.14 1.67
CA PHE A 44 -27.27 3.17 2.70
C PHE A 44 -28.21 4.37 2.57
N LEU A 45 -27.65 5.57 2.30
CA LEU A 45 -28.44 6.78 2.07
C LEU A 45 -29.28 6.71 0.79
N ALA A 46 -28.75 6.11 -0.27
CA ALA A 46 -29.47 5.99 -1.55
C ALA A 46 -30.58 4.93 -1.54
N SER A 47 -30.47 3.91 -0.68
CA SER A 47 -31.47 2.85 -0.53
C SER A 47 -32.65 3.23 0.38
N LYS A 48 -32.53 4.35 1.11
CA LYS A 48 -33.55 4.85 2.04
C LYS A 48 -34.38 5.92 1.36
#